data_AF-A0A0M2JTM5-F1
#
_entry.id   AF-A0A0M2JTM5-F1
#
_cell.length_a   1.000
_cell.length_b   1.000
_cell.length_c   1.000
_cell.angle_alpha   90.00
_cell.angle_beta   90.00
_cell.angle_gamma   90.00
#
_symmetry.space_group_name_H-M   'P 1'
#
loop_
_entity.id
_entity.type
_entity.pdbx_description
1 polymer ?
#
loop_
_entity_poly.entity_id
_entity_poly.type
_entity_poly.pdbx_seq_one_letter_code
_entity_poly.pdbx_strand_id
1 'polypeptide(L)'
;MVAGPASEIEPSPVHGQGGAQLPGQPAPGNTSNALVVTPRERAYLDALRSAGVAPSSDLAALSIGSYVCQARAARQTDQAVWDFVAPLVRNDASEPTSEGVMSSGGAPPSASHLHAETADYIRIATDQLC
;
A
#
# COMPACT_ATOMS: atom_id res chain seq x y z
N MET A 1 -62.76 19.16 -6.13
CA MET A 1 -62.13 20.16 -5.25
C MET A 1 -61.15 19.42 -4.36
N VAL A 2 -59.84 19.58 -4.54
CA VAL A 2 -58.85 19.27 -3.49
C VAL A 2 -57.73 20.29 -3.60
N ALA A 3 -57.43 20.90 -2.44
CA ALA A 3 -56.47 21.97 -2.21
C ALA A 3 -55.07 21.40 -1.87
N GLY A 4 -54.02 22.23 -2.02
CA GLY A 4 -52.62 21.95 -1.65
C GLY A 4 -52.37 21.80 -0.14
N PRO A 5 -51.13 21.97 0.41
CA PRO A 5 -50.03 22.83 -0.06
C PRO A 5 -48.59 22.23 0.03
N ALA A 6 -47.61 23.04 -0.41
CA ALA A 6 -46.17 22.83 -0.33
C ALA A 6 -45.65 22.53 1.09
N SER A 7 -44.57 21.76 1.18
CA SER A 7 -43.67 21.76 2.34
C SER A 7 -42.23 21.69 1.87
N GLU A 8 -41.66 22.88 1.81
CA GLU A 8 -40.26 23.21 1.97
C GLU A 8 -39.70 22.53 3.22
N ILE A 9 -38.54 21.88 3.12
CA ILE A 9 -37.82 21.32 4.26
C ILE A 9 -36.39 21.83 4.21
N GLU A 10 -36.12 22.80 5.07
CA GLU A 10 -34.84 23.24 5.61
C GLU A 10 -35.20 23.92 6.95
N PRO A 11 -34.29 24.08 7.93
CA PRO A 11 -33.04 23.37 8.23
C PRO A 11 -33.13 22.73 9.64
N SER A 12 -32.17 21.88 10.00
CA SER A 12 -31.22 22.22 11.09
C SER A 12 -30.36 21.04 11.56
N PRO A 13 -29.14 21.36 12.03
CA PRO A 13 -28.01 20.45 12.11
C PRO A 13 -27.91 19.79 13.48
N VAL A 14 -27.28 18.62 13.56
CA VAL A 14 -26.36 18.24 14.64
C VAL A 14 -25.73 16.88 14.30
N HIS A 15 -24.51 16.88 13.80
CA HIS A 15 -23.56 15.83 14.18
C HIS A 15 -22.32 16.52 14.74
N GLY A 16 -22.26 16.57 16.07
CA GLY A 16 -21.02 16.77 16.77
C GLY A 16 -20.19 15.50 16.70
N GLN A 17 -18.94 15.66 16.30
CA GLN A 17 -17.78 14.76 16.46
C GLN A 17 -16.62 15.59 15.88
N GLY A 18 -15.71 16.19 16.65
CA GLY A 18 -14.94 15.57 17.71
C GLY A 18 -13.69 14.92 17.13
N GLY A 19 -12.68 15.74 16.81
CA GLY A 19 -11.27 15.34 16.82
C GLY A 19 -10.67 14.70 15.56
N ALA A 20 -9.45 15.17 15.23
CA ALA A 20 -8.50 14.64 14.25
C ALA A 20 -8.80 14.90 12.75
N GLN A 21 -8.46 16.11 12.30
CA GLN A 21 -8.16 16.37 10.89
C GLN A 21 -6.91 15.55 10.50
N LEU A 22 -7.10 14.48 9.74
CA LEU A 22 -6.01 13.80 9.04
C LEU A 22 -5.42 14.75 7.98
N PRO A 23 -4.10 14.98 7.94
CA PRO A 23 -3.49 15.79 6.89
C PRO A 23 -3.61 15.11 5.53
N GLY A 24 -4.36 15.72 4.60
CA GLY A 24 -4.25 15.50 3.16
C GLY A 24 -5.23 14.50 2.56
N GLN A 25 -6.47 14.94 2.33
CA GLN A 25 -7.36 14.26 1.39
C GLN A 25 -7.30 15.03 0.05
N PRO A 26 -6.71 14.48 -1.03
CA PRO A 26 -6.74 15.12 -2.33
C PRO A 26 -8.19 15.16 -2.84
N ALA A 27 -8.56 16.28 -3.45
CA ALA A 27 -9.91 16.53 -3.95
C ALA A 27 -10.32 15.49 -5.02
N PRO A 28 -11.60 15.11 -5.12
CA PRO A 28 -12.07 14.17 -6.13
C PRO A 28 -12.16 14.88 -7.49
N GLY A 29 -11.03 14.96 -8.17
CA GLY A 29 -10.92 15.39 -9.57
C GLY A 29 -10.36 14.25 -10.40
N ASN A 30 -11.23 13.55 -11.13
CA ASN A 30 -10.99 12.82 -12.38
C ASN A 30 -9.73 11.91 -12.56
N THR A 31 -9.10 11.42 -11.50
CA THR A 31 -8.03 10.41 -11.60
C THR A 31 -8.61 9.01 -11.78
N SER A 32 -8.74 8.56 -13.02
CA SER A 32 -8.90 7.14 -13.35
C SER A 32 -7.74 6.33 -12.77
N ASN A 33 -7.92 5.66 -11.63
CA ASN A 33 -6.99 4.67 -11.04
C ASN A 33 -5.49 5.06 -11.01
N ALA A 34 -5.15 6.35 -11.00
CA ALA A 34 -3.76 6.78 -10.91
C ALA A 34 -3.35 6.69 -9.44
N LEU A 35 -2.48 5.73 -9.11
CA LEU A 35 -1.86 5.63 -7.81
C LEU A 35 -1.08 6.94 -7.56
N VAL A 36 -1.61 7.80 -6.70
CA VAL A 36 -0.92 9.03 -6.30
C VAL A 36 0.10 8.66 -5.24
N VAL A 37 1.35 8.48 -5.66
CA VAL A 37 2.47 8.12 -4.77
C VAL A 37 2.96 9.38 -4.05
N THR A 38 2.91 9.37 -2.73
CA THR A 38 3.48 10.45 -1.90
C THR A 38 5.01 10.45 -1.95
N PRO A 39 5.70 11.55 -1.55
CA PRO A 39 7.16 11.57 -1.50
C PRO A 39 7.77 10.46 -0.62
N ARG A 40 7.08 10.09 0.46
CA ARG A 40 7.49 9.02 1.39
C ARG A 40 7.41 7.64 0.73
N GLU A 41 6.30 7.37 0.07
CA GLU A 41 6.10 6.13 -0.69
C GLU A 41 7.09 5.99 -1.85
N ARG A 42 7.44 7.11 -2.51
CA ARG A 42 8.44 7.11 -3.58
C ARG A 42 9.86 6.85 -3.05
N ALA A 43 10.21 7.39 -1.88
CA ALA A 43 11.49 7.09 -1.24
C ALA A 43 11.62 5.60 -0.86
N TYR A 44 10.52 5.00 -0.38
CA TYR A 44 10.46 3.56 -0.12
C TYR A 44 10.68 2.72 -1.38
N LEU A 45 9.99 3.04 -2.49
CA LEU A 45 10.17 2.34 -3.76
C LEU A 45 11.59 2.50 -4.32
N ASP A 46 12.19 3.67 -4.14
CA ASP A 46 13.58 3.92 -4.53
C ASP A 46 14.57 3.09 -3.71
N ALA A 47 14.37 3.04 -2.39
CA ALA A 47 15.19 2.24 -1.49
C ALA A 47 15.11 0.74 -1.79
N LEU A 48 13.92 0.22 -2.15
CA LEU A 48 13.77 -1.16 -2.60
C LEU A 48 14.60 -1.45 -3.86
N ARG A 49 14.50 -0.59 -4.88
CA ARG A 49 15.26 -0.73 -6.12
C ARG A 49 16.77 -0.62 -5.88
N SER A 50 17.19 0.27 -4.98
CA SER A 50 18.60 0.43 -4.59
C SER A 50 19.13 -0.80 -3.83
N ALA A 51 18.27 -1.49 -3.08
CA ALA A 51 18.58 -2.78 -2.45
C ALA A 51 18.55 -3.97 -3.43
N GLY A 52 18.18 -3.74 -4.70
CA GLY A 52 18.06 -4.78 -5.71
C GLY A 52 16.78 -5.62 -5.62
N VAL A 53 15.80 -5.17 -4.83
CA VAL A 53 14.47 -5.80 -4.75
C VAL A 53 13.68 -5.37 -5.98
N ALA A 54 13.14 -6.35 -6.71
CA ALA A 54 12.43 -6.14 -7.96
C ALA A 54 10.92 -6.43 -7.79
N PRO A 55 10.13 -5.47 -7.30
CA PRO A 55 8.69 -5.65 -7.21
C PRO A 55 8.05 -5.91 -8.57
N SER A 56 7.00 -6.72 -8.60
CA SER A 56 6.20 -6.88 -9.84
C SER A 56 5.47 -5.62 -10.24
N SER A 57 5.12 -4.77 -9.26
CA SER A 57 4.53 -3.45 -9.47
C SER A 57 4.72 -2.58 -8.24
N ASP A 58 4.80 -1.25 -8.44
CA ASP A 58 4.89 -0.29 -7.33
C ASP A 58 3.73 -0.45 -6.34
N LEU A 59 2.52 -0.74 -6.83
CA LEU A 59 1.34 -0.96 -6.00
C LEU A 59 1.48 -2.20 -5.10
N ALA A 60 2.10 -3.28 -5.60
CA ALA A 60 2.35 -4.48 -4.81
C ALA A 60 3.36 -4.19 -3.69
N ALA A 61 4.47 -3.52 -4.03
CA ALA A 61 5.46 -3.10 -3.06
C ALA A 61 4.88 -2.20 -1.95
N LEU A 62 4.04 -1.23 -2.33
CA LEU A 62 3.40 -0.30 -1.39
C LEU A 62 2.38 -0.99 -0.50
N SER A 63 1.63 -1.96 -1.03
CA SER A 63 0.72 -2.80 -0.25
C SER A 63 1.47 -3.61 0.82
N ILE A 64 2.57 -4.27 0.43
CA ILE A 64 3.44 -5.03 1.33
C ILE A 64 4.03 -4.12 2.41
N GLY A 65 4.57 -2.95 2.03
CA GLY A 65 5.16 -2.00 2.97
C GLY A 65 4.14 -1.39 3.94
N SER A 66 2.92 -1.10 3.46
CA SER A 66 1.82 -0.63 4.30
C SER A 66 1.41 -1.67 5.35
N TYR A 67 1.37 -2.95 4.96
CA TYR A 67 1.10 -4.03 5.92
C TYR A 67 2.18 -4.10 7.01
N VAL A 68 3.46 -4.02 6.65
CA VAL A 68 4.56 -4.02 7.62
C VAL A 68 4.36 -2.88 8.62
N CYS A 69 4.04 -1.67 8.15
CA CYS A 69 3.79 -0.52 9.00
C CYS A 69 2.61 -0.73 9.95
N GLN A 70 1.49 -1.24 9.44
CA GLN A 70 0.33 -1.58 10.27
C GLN A 70 0.67 -2.64 11.33
N ALA A 71 1.43 -3.67 10.96
CA ALA A 71 1.81 -4.74 11.88
C ALA A 71 2.77 -4.24 12.97
N ARG A 72 3.70 -3.34 12.64
CA ARG A 72 4.57 -2.64 13.60
C ARG A 72 3.76 -1.76 14.55
N ALA A 73 2.82 -0.97 14.03
CA ALA A 73 1.92 -0.15 14.84
C ALA A 73 1.04 -0.99 15.79
N ALA A 74 0.64 -2.18 15.35
CA ALA A 74 -0.09 -3.16 16.15
C ALA A 74 0.80 -3.93 17.16
N ARG A 75 2.11 -3.64 17.24
CA ARG A 75 3.09 -4.35 18.07
C ARG A 75 3.13 -5.86 17.83
N GLN A 76 2.91 -6.28 16.59
CA GLN A 76 3.12 -7.66 16.20
C GLN A 76 4.61 -8.02 16.34
N THR A 77 4.88 -9.29 16.62
CA THR A 77 6.25 -9.81 16.69
C THR A 77 6.87 -9.84 15.29
N ASP A 78 8.20 -9.72 15.19
CA ASP A 78 8.90 -9.83 13.90
C ASP A 78 8.54 -11.11 13.15
N GLN A 79 8.34 -12.21 13.88
CA GLN A 79 7.94 -13.48 13.31
C GLN A 79 6.54 -13.46 12.69
N ALA A 80 5.58 -12.76 13.32
CA ALA A 80 4.23 -12.63 12.78
C ALA A 80 4.20 -11.75 11.52
N VAL A 81 5.00 -10.67 11.50
CA VAL A 81 5.20 -9.85 10.30
C VAL A 81 5.80 -10.70 9.18
N TRP A 82 6.84 -11.47 9.51
CA TRP A 82 7.54 -12.32 8.56
C TRP A 82 6.62 -13.38 7.93
N ASP A 83 5.83 -14.09 8.75
CA ASP A 83 4.92 -15.15 8.30
C ASP A 83 3.90 -14.66 7.27
N PHE A 84 3.47 -13.40 7.38
CA PHE A 84 2.55 -12.79 6.43
C PHE A 84 3.26 -12.17 5.21
N VAL A 85 4.41 -11.54 5.39
CA VAL A 85 5.12 -10.85 4.29
C VAL A 85 5.83 -11.85 3.36
N ALA A 86 6.42 -12.91 3.89
CA ALA A 86 7.15 -13.91 3.10
C ALA A 86 6.32 -14.52 1.93
N PRO A 87 5.06 -14.96 2.13
CA PRO A 87 4.25 -15.46 1.02
C PRO A 87 3.86 -14.36 0.02
N LEU A 88 3.68 -13.11 0.47
CA LEU A 88 3.39 -11.99 -0.42
C LEU A 88 4.57 -11.64 -1.32
N VAL A 89 5.79 -11.57 -0.77
CA VAL A 89 7.03 -11.32 -1.52
C VAL A 89 7.30 -12.46 -2.50
N ARG A 90 7.06 -13.72 -2.10
CA ARG A 90 7.17 -14.84 -3.01
C ARG A 90 6.20 -14.74 -4.20
N ASN A 91 4.96 -14.31 -3.96
CA ASN A 91 3.98 -14.10 -5.01
C ASN A 91 4.40 -12.93 -5.92
N ASP A 92 4.81 -11.81 -5.33
CA ASP A 92 5.32 -10.63 -6.04
C ASP A 92 6.54 -10.95 -6.92
N ALA A 93 7.48 -11.76 -6.44
CA ALA A 93 8.66 -12.19 -7.21
C ALA A 93 8.34 -13.28 -8.27
N SER A 94 7.19 -13.96 -8.17
CA SER A 94 6.76 -14.98 -9.14
C SER A 94 5.92 -14.38 -10.27
N GLU A 95 5.30 -13.22 -10.05
CA GLU A 95 4.54 -12.51 -11.07
C GLU A 95 5.52 -11.92 -12.11
N PRO A 96 5.19 -11.97 -13.41
CA PRO A 96 6.06 -11.42 -14.44
C PRO A 96 6.09 -9.90 -14.34
N THR A 97 7.26 -9.32 -14.08
CA THR A 97 7.45 -7.87 -14.11
C THR A 97 7.10 -7.35 -15.51
N SER A 98 6.25 -6.33 -15.61
CA SER A 98 5.79 -5.77 -16.90
C SER A 98 6.90 -5.10 -17.72
N GLU A 99 8.11 -4.96 -17.16
CA GLU A 99 9.30 -4.40 -17.78
C GLU A 99 10.03 -5.46 -18.65
N GLY A 100 9.42 -5.83 -19.78
CA GLY A 100 10.13 -6.04 -21.04
C GLY A 100 11.21 -7.13 -21.18
N VAL A 101 11.49 -7.99 -20.21
CA VAL A 101 12.27 -9.22 -20.43
C VAL A 101 11.36 -10.42 -20.26
N MET A 102 10.96 -11.02 -21.39
CA MET A 102 10.46 -12.38 -21.37
C MET A 102 11.59 -13.30 -20.90
N SER A 103 11.74 -13.47 -19.58
CA SER A 103 12.31 -14.71 -19.04
C SER A 103 11.19 -15.74 -18.96
N SER A 104 10.63 -16.08 -20.12
CA SER A 104 9.89 -17.33 -20.33
C SER A 104 10.88 -18.48 -20.12
N GLY A 105 11.14 -18.82 -18.85
CA GLY A 105 12.13 -19.83 -18.45
C GLY A 105 13.07 -19.45 -17.30
N GLY A 106 12.87 -18.32 -16.61
CA GLY A 106 13.64 -18.00 -15.40
C GLY A 106 13.37 -19.02 -14.29
N ALA A 107 14.42 -19.65 -13.75
CA ALA A 107 14.29 -20.53 -12.59
C ALA A 107 13.58 -19.76 -11.45
N PRO A 108 12.69 -20.41 -10.68
CA PRO A 108 12.04 -19.76 -9.55
C PRO A 108 13.11 -19.17 -8.61
N PRO A 109 12.86 -17.99 -8.02
CA PRO A 109 13.81 -17.37 -7.11
C PRO A 109 14.18 -18.35 -6.00
N SER A 110 15.48 -18.46 -5.70
CA SER A 110 15.97 -19.36 -4.67
C SER A 110 15.41 -18.97 -3.30
N ALA A 111 15.18 -19.94 -2.40
CA ALA A 111 14.64 -19.65 -1.07
C ALA A 111 15.48 -18.65 -0.27
N SER A 112 16.81 -18.66 -0.44
CA SER A 112 17.73 -17.68 0.15
C SER A 112 17.55 -16.28 -0.41
N HIS A 113 17.24 -16.16 -1.70
CA HIS A 113 16.96 -14.89 -2.36
C HIS A 113 15.64 -14.30 -1.85
N LEU A 114 14.58 -15.10 -1.82
CA LEU A 114 13.28 -14.68 -1.28
C LEU A 114 13.37 -14.29 0.20
N HIS A 115 14.19 -14.99 0.98
CA HIS A 115 14.44 -14.64 2.37
C HIS A 115 15.14 -13.27 2.49
N ALA A 116 16.17 -13.02 1.67
CA ALA A 116 16.84 -11.71 1.65
C ALA A 116 15.88 -10.59 1.22
N GLU A 117 15.12 -10.78 0.14
CA GLU A 117 14.12 -9.81 -0.31
C GLU A 117 13.05 -9.53 0.76
N THR A 118 12.55 -10.59 1.42
CA THR A 118 11.58 -10.44 2.52
C THR A 118 12.16 -9.61 3.65
N ALA A 119 13.41 -9.85 4.03
CA ALA A 119 14.10 -9.06 5.05
C ALA A 119 14.28 -7.59 4.63
N ASP A 120 14.64 -7.34 3.37
CA ASP A 120 14.78 -5.99 2.83
C ASP A 120 13.44 -5.25 2.78
N TYR A 121 12.37 -5.90 2.32
CA TYR A 121 11.02 -5.36 2.36
C TYR A 121 10.62 -4.92 3.78
N ILE A 122 10.80 -5.79 4.78
CA ILE A 122 10.44 -5.48 6.16
C ILE A 122 11.30 -4.34 6.71
N ARG A 123 12.62 -4.37 6.47
CA ARG A 123 13.57 -3.36 6.97
C ARG A 123 13.29 -1.99 6.36
N ILE A 124 13.19 -1.92 5.03
CA ILE A 124 13.02 -0.67 4.28
C ILE A 124 11.63 -0.07 4.55
N ALA A 125 10.59 -0.89 4.64
CA ALA A 125 9.26 -0.42 5.03
C ALA A 125 9.26 0.13 6.46
N THR A 126 9.99 -0.51 7.39
CA THR A 126 10.10 -0.04 8.76
C THR A 126 10.83 1.30 8.85
N ASP A 127 11.88 1.51 8.06
CA ASP A 127 12.67 2.75 8.08
C ASP A 127 11.98 3.91 7.35
N GLN A 128 11.35 3.63 6.20
CA GLN A 128 10.84 4.67 5.31
C GLN A 128 9.35 4.96 5.51
N LEU A 129 8.52 3.97 5.84
CA LEU A 129 7.05 4.12 5.88
C LEU A 129 6.45 4.18 7.28
N CYS A 130 7.09 3.59 8.29
CA CYS A 130 6.63 3.63 9.69
C CYS A 130 7.00 4.95 10.35
#